data_AF-A0A6B2DQ96-F1
#
_entry.id   AF-A0A6B2DQ96-F1
#
_cell.length_a   1.000
_cell.length_b   1.000
_cell.length_c   1.000
_cell.angle_alpha   90.00
_cell.angle_beta   90.00
_cell.angle_gamma   90.00
#
_symmetry.space_group_name_H-M   'P 1'
#
loop_
_entity.id
_entity.type
_entity.pdbx_description
1 polymer ?
#
loop_
_entity_poly.entity_id
_entity_poly.type
_entity_poly.pdbx_seq_one_letter_code
_entity_poly.pdbx_strand_id
1 'polypeptide(L)'
;HRRSRGLPAMSLGWGLWAEASTMTGGLDRTDLGRLSRTGVRPLSNRQGLDLFDAAWAAGDAVLYPVRLETSAARLGEVPPLLRGLVRAPATTAKARVELADVPAAELPKVLLELVRAEVAAVLGHQGTAAIDPAQPFAEIGFDSLTAVE
;
A
#
# COMPACT_ATOMS: atom_id res chain seq x y z
N HIS A 1 -20.04 20.97 -2.93
CA HIS A 1 -20.45 22.29 -3.45
C HIS A 1 -21.69 22.24 -4.36
N ARG A 2 -21.72 21.48 -5.47
CA ARG A 2 -22.90 21.44 -6.37
C ARG A 2 -24.12 20.74 -5.76
N ARG A 3 -23.95 19.53 -5.21
CA ARG A 3 -25.02 18.77 -4.54
C ARG A 3 -25.62 19.50 -3.34
N SER A 4 -24.81 20.20 -2.55
CA SER A 4 -25.29 21.04 -1.44
C SER A 4 -26.10 22.27 -1.90
N ARG A 5 -26.08 22.59 -3.20
CA ARG A 5 -26.91 23.63 -3.83
C ARG A 5 -28.08 23.02 -4.64
N GLY A 6 -28.39 21.74 -4.43
CA GLY A 6 -29.46 21.04 -5.16
C GLY A 6 -29.13 20.73 -6.62
N LEU A 7 -27.90 20.96 -7.08
CA LEU A 7 -27.50 20.73 -8.46
C LEU A 7 -26.94 19.32 -8.66
N PRO A 8 -27.19 18.67 -9.81
CA PRO A 8 -26.60 17.38 -10.12
C PRO A 8 -25.08 17.53 -10.28
N ALA A 9 -24.37 16.60 -9.64
CA ALA A 9 -22.93 16.39 -9.77
C ALA A 9 -22.56 15.01 -9.22
N MET A 10 -21.53 14.41 -9.81
CA MET A 10 -20.85 13.22 -9.34
C MET A 10 -19.35 13.41 -9.53
N SER A 11 -18.56 12.99 -8.55
CA SER A 11 -17.10 13.00 -8.60
C SER A 11 -16.59 11.59 -8.37
N LEU A 12 -15.75 11.10 -9.28
CA LEU A 12 -15.19 9.75 -9.23
C LEU A 12 -13.68 9.84 -9.00
N GLY A 13 -13.23 9.39 -7.84
CA GLY A 13 -11.81 9.20 -7.52
C GLY A 13 -11.37 7.82 -7.95
N TRP A 14 -10.86 7.70 -9.17
CA TRP A 14 -10.51 6.41 -9.76
C TRP A 14 -9.29 5.75 -9.09
N GLY A 15 -9.39 4.45 -8.88
CA GLY A 15 -8.24 3.60 -8.58
C GLY A 15 -7.31 3.44 -9.80
N LEU A 16 -6.25 2.66 -9.62
CA LEU A 16 -5.25 2.41 -10.65
C LEU A 16 -5.85 1.74 -11.90
N TRP A 17 -5.48 2.21 -13.09
CA TRP A 17 -5.84 1.59 -14.38
C TRP A 17 -4.68 0.74 -14.92
N ALA A 18 -5.01 -0.38 -15.54
CA ALA A 18 -4.07 -1.36 -16.09
C ALA A 18 -3.41 -0.86 -17.37
N GLU A 19 -4.17 -0.19 -18.23
CA GLU A 19 -3.61 0.49 -19.38
C GLU A 19 -2.87 1.76 -18.95
N ALA A 20 -1.63 1.91 -19.42
CA ALA A 20 -0.82 3.09 -19.16
C ALA A 20 -1.53 4.33 -19.75
N SER A 21 -2.02 5.19 -18.86
CA SER A 21 -2.46 6.53 -19.20
C SER A 21 -1.34 7.52 -18.87
N THR A 22 -1.45 8.77 -19.31
CA THR A 22 -0.54 9.85 -18.87
C THR A 22 -0.49 10.01 -17.35
N MET A 23 -1.50 9.52 -16.61
CA MET A 23 -1.60 9.58 -15.14
C MET A 23 -0.93 8.39 -14.42
N THR A 24 -0.66 7.29 -15.12
CA THR A 24 -0.04 6.05 -14.57
C THR A 24 1.23 5.62 -15.30
N GLY A 25 1.60 6.33 -16.38
CA GLY A 25 2.74 5.99 -17.25
C GLY A 25 4.12 6.14 -16.61
N GLY A 26 4.21 6.67 -15.39
CA GLY A 26 5.44 6.73 -14.60
C GLY A 26 5.66 5.54 -13.67
N LEU A 27 4.67 4.65 -13.51
CA LEU A 27 4.78 3.49 -12.62
C LEU A 27 5.45 2.34 -13.36
N ASP A 28 6.61 1.90 -12.85
CA ASP A 28 7.30 0.75 -13.41
C ASP A 28 6.66 -0.57 -12.93
N ARG A 29 7.17 -1.72 -13.39
CA ARG A 29 6.67 -3.04 -12.97
C ARG A 29 6.86 -3.31 -11.47
N THR A 30 7.85 -2.68 -10.85
CA THR A 30 8.15 -2.76 -9.42
C THR A 30 7.09 -2.01 -8.62
N ASP A 31 6.70 -0.81 -9.05
CA ASP A 31 5.65 0.00 -8.43
C ASP A 31 4.29 -0.70 -8.48
N LEU A 32 3.97 -1.32 -9.62
CA LEU A 32 2.77 -2.15 -9.77
C LEU A 32 2.79 -3.38 -8.86
N GLY A 33 3.98 -3.97 -8.65
CA GLY A 33 4.21 -5.07 -7.72
C GLY A 33 3.99 -4.67 -6.26
N ARG A 34 4.44 -3.48 -5.86
CA ARG A 34 4.23 -2.90 -4.53
C ARG A 34 2.75 -2.61 -4.27
N LEU A 35 2.08 -1.89 -5.17
CA LEU A 35 0.63 -1.63 -5.09
C LEU A 35 -0.19 -2.93 -5.03
N SER A 36 0.27 -3.99 -5.68
CA SER A 36 -0.39 -5.28 -5.61
C SER A 36 -0.30 -5.94 -4.22
N ARG A 37 0.68 -5.59 -3.39
CA ARG A 37 0.80 -6.12 -2.01
C ARG A 37 -0.18 -5.44 -1.05
N THR A 38 -0.58 -4.20 -1.31
CA THR A 38 -1.57 -3.47 -0.51
C THR A 38 -3.02 -3.92 -0.77
N GLY A 39 -3.22 -4.85 -1.70
CA GLY A 39 -4.53 -5.37 -2.09
C GLY A 39 -5.23 -4.53 -3.15
N VAL A 40 -4.66 -3.41 -3.60
CA VAL A 40 -5.17 -2.65 -4.74
C VAL A 40 -4.73 -3.34 -6.03
N ARG A 41 -5.65 -3.48 -6.99
CA ARG A 41 -5.33 -4.03 -8.32
C ARG A 41 -5.64 -3.03 -9.42
N PRO A 42 -4.85 -3.03 -10.51
CA PRO A 42 -5.20 -2.28 -11.71
C PRO A 42 -6.57 -2.71 -12.27
N LEU A 43 -7.37 -1.73 -12.68
CA LEU A 43 -8.61 -1.88 -13.41
C LEU A 43 -8.32 -2.00 -14.91
N SER A 44 -8.83 -3.04 -15.56
CA SER A 44 -8.93 -3.01 -17.03
C SER A 44 -9.94 -1.95 -17.48
N ASN A 45 -9.80 -1.45 -18.70
CA ASN A 45 -10.79 -0.56 -19.33
C ASN A 45 -12.24 -1.04 -19.15
N ARG A 46 -12.50 -2.34 -19.39
CA ARG A 46 -13.83 -2.92 -19.22
C ARG A 46 -14.34 -2.80 -17.78
N GLN A 47 -13.50 -3.14 -16.79
CA GLN A 47 -13.86 -3.01 -15.38
C GLN A 47 -14.08 -1.55 -14.98
N GLY A 48 -13.30 -0.62 -15.53
CA GLY A 48 -13.49 0.81 -15.32
C GLY A 48 -14.87 1.28 -15.80
N LEU A 49 -15.29 0.85 -17.00
CA LEU A 49 -16.61 1.18 -17.54
C LEU A 49 -17.75 0.51 -16.76
N ASP A 50 -17.61 -0.76 -16.39
CA ASP A 50 -18.60 -1.46 -15.56
C ASP A 50 -18.81 -0.73 -14.21
N LEU A 51 -17.72 -0.23 -13.60
CA LEU A 51 -17.78 0.55 -12.37
C LEU A 51 -18.33 1.98 -12.57
N PHE A 52 -18.14 2.57 -13.75
CA PHE A 52 -18.75 3.87 -14.09
C PHE A 52 -20.27 3.75 -14.12
N ASP A 53 -20.79 2.71 -14.78
CA ASP A 53 -22.23 2.45 -14.85
C ASP A 53 -22.81 2.16 -13.44
N ALA A 54 -22.08 1.39 -12.63
CA ALA A 54 -22.45 1.15 -11.24
C ALA A 54 -22.47 2.43 -10.40
N ALA A 55 -21.49 3.31 -10.56
CA ALA A 55 -21.42 4.58 -9.85
C ALA A 55 -22.57 5.52 -10.26
N TRP A 56 -22.90 5.53 -11.54
CA TRP A 56 -24.05 6.27 -12.05
C TRP A 56 -25.37 5.78 -11.42
N ALA A 57 -25.55 4.46 -11.35
CA ALA A 57 -26.74 3.85 -10.75
C ALA A 57 -26.83 4.07 -9.23
N ALA A 58 -25.70 4.10 -8.52
CA ALA A 58 -25.67 4.35 -7.07
C ALA A 58 -26.15 5.77 -6.70
N GLY A 59 -25.90 6.75 -7.58
CA GLY A 59 -26.44 8.10 -7.41
C GLY A 59 -25.80 8.93 -6.29
N ASP A 60 -24.70 8.47 -5.72
CA ASP A 60 -23.92 9.19 -4.71
C ASP A 60 -23.17 10.40 -5.30
N ALA A 61 -22.81 11.35 -4.43
CA ALA A 61 -22.12 12.58 -4.85
C ALA A 61 -20.62 12.36 -5.13
N VAL A 62 -19.98 11.47 -4.36
CA VAL A 62 -18.55 11.19 -4.41
C VAL A 62 -18.37 9.69 -4.23
N LEU A 63 -17.71 9.05 -5.19
CA LEU A 63 -17.43 7.63 -5.17
C LEU A 63 -15.98 7.37 -5.54
N TYR A 64 -15.44 6.25 -5.06
CA TYR A 64 -14.09 5.79 -5.36
C TYR A 64 -14.16 4.41 -6.02
N PRO A 65 -14.24 4.35 -7.36
CA PRO A 65 -14.20 3.08 -8.07
C PRO A 65 -12.80 2.47 -7.99
N VAL A 66 -12.65 1.44 -7.16
CA VAL A 66 -11.37 0.78 -6.89
C VAL A 66 -11.56 -0.72 -6.85
N ARG A 67 -10.62 -1.47 -7.43
CA ARG A 67 -10.55 -2.92 -7.29
C ARG A 67 -9.70 -3.30 -6.07
N LEU A 68 -10.36 -3.85 -5.06
CA LEU A 68 -9.75 -4.31 -3.82
C LEU A 68 -9.78 -5.84 -3.74
N GLU A 69 -8.60 -6.45 -3.72
CA GLU A 69 -8.39 -7.87 -3.42
C GLU A 69 -7.96 -8.01 -1.96
N THR A 70 -8.94 -8.07 -1.06
CA THR A 70 -8.72 -8.10 0.40
C THR A 70 -8.00 -9.35 0.88
N SER A 71 -7.98 -10.42 0.08
CA SER A 71 -7.24 -11.66 0.36
C SER A 71 -5.72 -11.47 0.29
N ALA A 72 -5.22 -10.59 -0.59
CA ALA A 72 -3.80 -10.27 -0.71
C ALA A 72 -3.30 -9.42 0.47
N ALA A 73 -4.15 -8.52 0.99
CA ALA A 73 -3.86 -7.71 2.17
C ALA A 73 -3.72 -8.52 3.48
N ARG A 74 -4.13 -9.80 3.49
CA ARG A 74 -3.98 -10.70 4.65
C ARG A 74 -2.54 -11.16 4.89
N LEU A 75 -1.64 -10.96 3.93
CA LEU A 75 -0.24 -11.39 4.00
C LEU A 75 0.68 -10.33 4.64
N GLY A 76 0.13 -9.19 5.10
CA GLY A 76 0.87 -8.09 5.75
C GLY A 76 -0.02 -7.27 6.69
N GLU A 77 0.47 -6.10 7.13
CA GLU A 77 -0.30 -5.20 7.99
C GLU A 77 -1.38 -4.48 7.17
N VAL A 78 -2.66 -4.72 7.49
CA VAL A 78 -3.78 -4.09 6.79
C VAL A 78 -3.84 -2.60 7.17
N PRO A 79 -3.79 -1.66 6.18
CA PRO A 79 -3.90 -0.23 6.45
C PRO A 79 -5.14 0.09 7.29
N PRO A 80 -5.07 1.04 8.26
CA PRO A 80 -6.18 1.32 9.18
C PRO A 80 -7.53 1.56 8.49
N LEU A 81 -7.52 2.25 7.34
CA LEU A 81 -8.71 2.55 6.55
C LEU A 81 -9.39 1.30 5.94
N LEU A 82 -8.65 0.20 5.78
CA LEU A 82 -9.14 -1.03 5.15
C LEU A 82 -9.53 -2.13 6.16
N ARG A 83 -9.26 -1.95 7.46
CA ARG A 83 -9.56 -2.96 8.49
C ARG A 83 -11.05 -3.28 8.63
N GLY A 84 -11.93 -2.33 8.31
CA GLY A 84 -13.38 -2.57 8.27
C GLY A 84 -13.86 -3.37 7.06
N LEU A 85 -13.03 -3.51 6.04
CA LEU A 85 -13.33 -4.18 4.77
C LEU A 85 -12.66 -5.57 4.66
N VAL A 86 -11.54 -5.77 5.36
CA VAL A 86 -10.82 -7.05 5.40
C VAL A 86 -11.22 -7.82 6.66
N ARG A 87 -11.86 -8.97 6.51
CA ARG A 87 -11.97 -9.93 7.61
C ARG A 87 -10.61 -10.59 7.83
N ALA A 88 -9.80 -10.02 8.70
CA ALA A 88 -8.55 -10.59 9.15
C ALA A 88 -8.85 -11.72 10.16
N PRO A 89 -8.24 -12.91 10.04
CA PRO A 89 -8.10 -13.77 11.21
C PRO A 89 -7.27 -13.02 12.25
N ALA A 90 -7.60 -13.15 13.53
CA ALA A 90 -6.84 -12.51 14.61
C ALA A 90 -5.39 -13.01 14.56
N THR A 91 -4.51 -12.24 13.92
CA THR A 91 -3.07 -12.49 13.99
C THR A 91 -2.62 -11.91 15.31
N THR A 92 -2.38 -12.78 16.29
CA THR A 92 -1.47 -12.43 17.38
C THR A 92 -0.18 -11.97 16.74
N ALA A 93 0.12 -10.67 16.82
CA ALA A 93 1.37 -10.10 16.37
C ALA A 93 2.50 -10.95 16.94
N LYS A 94 3.18 -11.72 16.09
CA LYS A 94 4.33 -12.52 16.51
C LYS A 94 5.57 -11.64 16.39
N ALA A 95 6.31 -11.63 17.50
CA ALA A 95 7.62 -11.05 17.71
C ALA A 95 7.69 -9.51 17.69
N ARG A 96 6.99 -8.88 18.65
CA ARG A 96 7.65 -7.76 19.34
C ARG A 96 8.90 -8.38 19.96
N VAL A 97 10.08 -8.12 19.41
CA VAL A 97 11.32 -8.33 20.17
C VAL A 97 11.11 -7.49 21.42
N GLU A 98 11.04 -8.11 22.59
CA GLU A 98 11.05 -7.38 23.85
C GLU A 98 12.44 -6.79 24.01
N LEU A 99 12.67 -5.65 23.34
CA LEU A 99 13.86 -4.82 23.45
C LEU A 99 14.13 -4.45 24.91
N ALA A 100 13.13 -4.56 25.79
CA ALA A 100 13.23 -4.42 27.23
C ALA A 100 14.20 -5.43 27.88
N ASP A 101 14.37 -6.61 27.28
CA ASP A 101 15.22 -7.68 27.83
C ASP A 101 16.62 -7.73 27.19
N VAL A 102 16.90 -6.86 26.22
CA VAL A 102 18.19 -6.82 25.53
C VAL A 102 19.19 -6.00 26.34
N PRO A 103 20.38 -6.55 26.69
CA PRO A 103 21.42 -5.78 27.34
C PRO A 103 21.76 -4.51 26.55
N ALA A 104 21.94 -3.39 27.24
CA ALA A 104 22.19 -2.09 26.57
C ALA A 104 23.39 -2.11 25.61
N ALA A 105 24.39 -2.96 25.87
CA ALA A 105 25.56 -3.14 25.01
C ALA A 105 25.25 -3.87 23.68
N GLU A 106 24.19 -4.69 23.65
CA GLU A 106 23.79 -5.49 22.48
C GLU A 106 22.67 -4.81 21.69
N LEU A 107 21.93 -3.90 22.33
CA LEU A 107 20.82 -3.15 21.75
C LEU A 107 21.15 -2.51 20.38
N PRO A 108 22.31 -1.85 20.16
CA PRO A 108 22.62 -1.24 18.87
C PRO A 108 22.71 -2.25 17.73
N LYS A 109 23.25 -3.45 17.99
CA LYS A 109 23.37 -4.50 16.97
C LYS A 109 22.01 -5.11 16.64
N VAL A 110 21.20 -5.36 17.66
CA VAL A 110 19.84 -5.90 17.50
C VAL A 110 18.96 -4.92 16.73
N LEU A 111 19.01 -3.63 17.07
CA LEU A 111 18.27 -2.59 16.36
C LEU A 111 18.75 -2.45 14.90
N LEU A 112 20.06 -2.54 14.66
CA LEU A 112 20.60 -2.45 13.31
C LEU A 112 20.12 -3.60 12.42
N GLU A 113 20.17 -4.84 12.91
CA GLU A 113 19.65 -5.99 12.17
C GLU A 113 18.14 -5.91 11.93
N LEU A 114 17.37 -5.44 12.92
CA LEU A 114 15.93 -5.22 12.77
C LEU A 114 15.64 -4.19 11.67
N VAL A 115 16.29 -3.03 11.71
CA VAL A 115 16.11 -1.98 10.69
C VAL A 115 16.52 -2.49 9.31
N ARG A 116 17.63 -3.24 9.18
CA ARG A 116 18.05 -3.82 7.90
C ARG A 116 17.05 -4.86 7.38
N ALA A 117 16.42 -5.63 8.27
CA ALA A 117 15.40 -6.62 7.90
C ALA A 117 14.14 -5.94 7.34
N GLU A 118 13.67 -4.89 8.02
CA GLU A 118 12.51 -4.12 7.56
C GLU A 118 12.80 -3.39 6.23
N VAL A 119 13.96 -2.75 6.10
CA VAL A 119 14.37 -2.09 4.85
C VAL A 119 14.46 -3.10 3.69
N ALA A 120 15.03 -4.28 3.93
CA ALA A 120 15.08 -5.34 2.92
C ALA A 120 13.68 -5.82 2.53
N ALA A 121 12.75 -5.94 3.48
CA ALA A 121 11.37 -6.33 3.21
C ALA A 121 10.62 -5.28 2.36
N VAL A 122 10.75 -4.00 2.72
CA VAL A 122 10.14 -2.87 1.98
C VAL A 122 10.70 -2.76 0.57
N LEU A 123 12.01 -2.94 0.38
CA LEU A 123 12.66 -2.87 -0.92
C LEU A 123 12.54 -4.18 -1.74
N GLY A 124 12.09 -5.27 -1.12
CA GLY A 124 11.92 -6.58 -1.78
C GLY A 124 13.21 -7.37 -1.94
N HIS A 125 14.25 -7.08 -1.17
CA HIS A 125 15.49 -7.83 -1.12
C HIS A 125 15.35 -9.12 -0.33
N GLN A 126 16.03 -10.19 -0.78
CA GLN A 126 16.08 -11.47 -0.09
C GLN A 126 17.16 -11.42 1.01
N GLY A 127 16.88 -10.68 2.09
CA GLY A 127 17.71 -10.64 3.30
C GLY A 127 18.53 -9.36 3.51
N THR A 128 19.09 -9.21 4.71
CA THR A 128 19.76 -8.00 5.21
C THR A 128 21.12 -7.74 4.60
N ALA A 129 21.76 -8.77 4.01
CA ALA A 129 23.09 -8.67 3.41
C ALA A 129 23.15 -7.72 2.20
N ALA A 130 22.01 -7.47 1.54
CA ALA A 130 21.89 -6.51 0.46
C ALA A 130 21.80 -5.05 0.95
N ILE A 131 21.63 -4.82 2.26
CA ILE A 131 21.51 -3.49 2.86
C ILE A 131 22.83 -3.13 3.53
N ASP A 132 23.54 -2.15 2.95
CA ASP A 132 24.69 -1.52 3.57
C ASP A 132 24.22 -0.47 4.60
N PRO A 133 24.49 -0.66 5.90
CA PRO A 133 24.07 0.27 6.94
C PRO A 133 24.76 1.65 6.87
N ALA A 134 25.85 1.78 6.11
CA ALA A 134 26.54 3.06 5.92
C ALA A 134 26.01 3.86 4.73
N GLN A 135 25.16 3.27 3.88
CA GLN A 135 24.67 3.91 2.67
C GLN A 135 23.42 4.77 2.94
N PRO A 136 23.31 5.98 2.35
CA PRO A 136 22.10 6.79 2.46
C PRO A 136 20.86 6.09 1.89
N PHE A 137 19.73 6.19 2.59
CA PHE A 137 18.45 5.58 2.20
C PHE A 137 17.99 5.95 0.77
N ALA A 138 18.22 7.19 0.33
CA ALA A 138 17.87 7.64 -1.01
C ALA A 138 18.65 6.91 -2.12
N GLU A 139 19.86 6.44 -1.83
CA GLU A 139 20.70 5.74 -2.82
C GLU A 139 20.34 4.27 -2.96
N ILE A 140 19.59 3.71 -2.00
CA ILE A 140 19.07 2.34 -2.06
C ILE A 140 17.60 2.27 -2.49
N GLY A 141 17.05 3.37 -3.02
CA GLY A 141 15.69 3.41 -3.56
C GLY A 141 14.58 3.58 -2.52
N PHE A 142 14.93 4.10 -1.34
CA PHE A 142 13.95 4.53 -0.33
C PHE A 142 13.58 6.00 -0.61
N ASP A 143 12.41 6.23 -1.19
CA ASP A 143 11.89 7.56 -1.56
C ASP A 143 10.62 7.95 -0.77
N SER A 144 10.10 9.16 -1.01
CA SER A 144 8.92 9.70 -0.32
C SER A 144 7.65 8.84 -0.48
N LEU A 145 7.59 7.94 -1.47
CA LEU A 145 6.48 7.00 -1.64
C LEU A 145 6.62 5.78 -0.72
N THR A 146 7.85 5.37 -0.39
CA THR A 146 8.14 4.32 0.60
C THR A 146 8.01 4.77 2.06
N ALA A 147 7.93 6.07 2.34
CA ALA A 147 7.88 6.62 3.70
C ALA A 147 6.51 6.50 4.42
N VAL A 148 5.47 5.99 3.74
CA VAL A 148 4.09 5.92 4.25
C VAL A 148 3.66 4.47 4.61
N GLU A 149 4.54 3.49 4.45
CA GLU A 149 4.32 2.10 4.88
C GLU A 149 4.88 1.83 6.28
#